data_AF-A0A972I9Z5-F1
#
_entry.id   AF-A0A972I9Z5-F1
#
_cell.length_a   1.000
_cell.length_b   1.000
_cell.length_c   1.000
_cell.angle_alpha   90.00
_cell.angle_beta   90.00
_cell.angle_gamma   90.00
#
_symmetry.space_group_name_H-M   'P 1'
#
loop_
_entity.id
_entity.type
_entity.pdbx_description
1 polymer ?
#
loop_
_entity_poly.entity_id
_entity_poly.type
_entity_poly.pdbx_seq_one_letter_code
_entity_poly.pdbx_strand_id
1 'polypeptide(L)'
;MNWKVIAQIAVGFAVVWVLAAMASPYIGIWGFVVAGVLTAVALGLGFYVWRLTRKSAALLDILKDAKDPASRKAALERLQAAQTGEGKDAMNALAQAQLLAQENPHKAIEVLEKVDLKKAPAMIADDIRANLALFYLAQGRARDARALADEIRLDRQPQPKAKAMYAAVMAEAFARTGKADEAMKLLETYSPDDPSYGEVRILLHRARVYTCVQQKKRGLATKSLEVLVEEAPEVVTQLAFAEKRPEVAKLAKQVLGAAGRMPKPKFRPH
;
A
#
# COMPACT_ATOMS: atom_id res chain seq x y z
N MET A 1 -22.22 -10.35 -9.29
CA MET A 1 -22.08 -11.60 -8.50
C MET A 1 -22.44 -12.76 -9.40
N ASN A 2 -21.57 -13.77 -9.54
CA ASN A 2 -21.76 -14.83 -10.54
C ASN A 2 -22.76 -15.88 -10.03
N TRP A 3 -23.98 -15.88 -10.59
CA TRP A 3 -25.06 -16.81 -10.20
C TRP A 3 -24.66 -18.28 -10.26
N LYS A 4 -23.82 -18.63 -11.24
CA LYS A 4 -23.26 -19.99 -11.40
C LYS A 4 -22.46 -20.47 -10.18
N VAL A 5 -21.73 -19.57 -9.53
CA VAL A 5 -20.92 -19.91 -8.34
C VAL A 5 -21.81 -20.15 -7.12
N ILE A 6 -22.86 -19.34 -6.93
CA ILE A 6 -23.82 -19.53 -5.85
C ILE A 6 -24.57 -20.88 -6.02
N ALA A 7 -24.97 -21.20 -7.24
CA ALA A 7 -25.62 -22.46 -7.56
C ALA A 7 -24.70 -23.67 -7.29
N GLN A 8 -23.42 -23.59 -7.67
CA GLN A 8 -22.43 -24.65 -7.37
C GLN A 8 -22.20 -24.85 -5.88
N ILE A 9 -22.16 -23.77 -5.09
CA ILE A 9 -22.02 -23.84 -3.63
C ILE A 9 -23.27 -24.51 -3.01
N ALA A 10 -24.48 -24.12 -3.45
CA ALA A 10 -25.72 -24.71 -2.96
C ALA A 10 -25.82 -26.22 -3.28
N VAL A 11 -25.41 -26.62 -4.50
CA VAL A 11 -25.33 -28.03 -4.90
C VAL A 11 -24.30 -28.78 -4.05
N GLY A 12 -23.14 -28.18 -3.76
CA GLY A 12 -22.13 -28.78 -2.88
C GLY A 12 -22.66 -29.07 -1.48
N PHE A 13 -23.41 -28.12 -0.88
CA PHE A 13 -24.06 -28.36 0.41
C PHE A 13 -25.13 -29.45 0.33
N ALA A 14 -25.94 -29.48 -0.72
CA ALA A 14 -26.92 -30.53 -0.91
C ALA A 14 -26.26 -31.93 -0.96
N VAL A 15 -25.12 -32.06 -1.64
CA VAL A 15 -24.33 -33.31 -1.68
C VAL A 15 -23.84 -33.71 -0.29
N VAL A 16 -23.36 -32.77 0.53
CA VAL A 16 -22.92 -33.04 1.91
C VAL A 16 -24.08 -33.58 2.77
N TRP A 17 -25.27 -33.01 2.65
CA TRP A 17 -26.45 -33.48 3.36
C TRP A 17 -26.95 -34.84 2.87
N VAL A 18 -26.87 -35.11 1.56
CA VAL A 18 -27.19 -36.43 0.98
C VAL A 18 -26.21 -37.50 1.45
N LEU A 19 -24.91 -37.19 1.48
CA LEU A 19 -23.88 -38.11 2.01
C LEU A 19 -24.06 -38.37 3.51
N ALA A 20 -24.43 -37.35 4.29
CA ALA A 20 -24.76 -37.53 5.71
C ALA A 20 -25.97 -38.45 5.90
N ALA A 21 -27.00 -38.33 5.06
CA ALA A 21 -28.16 -39.22 5.07
C ALA A 21 -27.81 -40.65 4.65
N MET A 22 -26.98 -40.83 3.63
CA MET A 22 -26.51 -42.16 3.19
C MET A 22 -25.61 -42.85 4.22
N ALA A 23 -24.83 -42.08 4.97
CA ALA A 23 -23.95 -42.58 6.01
C ALA A 23 -24.67 -42.82 7.35
N SER A 24 -25.93 -42.39 7.49
CA SER A 24 -26.77 -42.57 8.67
C SER A 24 -26.79 -44.01 9.24
N PRO A 25 -26.84 -45.10 8.44
CA PRO A 25 -26.83 -46.46 8.96
C PRO A 25 -25.52 -46.87 9.66
N TYR A 26 -24.41 -46.20 9.33
CA TYR A 26 -23.07 -46.57 9.81
C TYR A 26 -22.57 -45.67 10.95
N ILE A 27 -23.00 -44.40 10.96
CA ILE A 27 -22.47 -43.37 11.89
C ILE A 27 -23.59 -42.75 12.75
N GLY A 28 -24.85 -43.13 12.53
CA GLY A 28 -26.00 -42.62 13.26
C GLY A 28 -26.18 -41.10 13.10
N ILE A 29 -26.71 -40.46 14.16
CA ILE A 29 -27.02 -39.02 14.20
C ILE A 29 -25.79 -38.12 13.98
N TRP A 30 -24.58 -38.62 14.23
CA TRP A 30 -23.34 -37.84 14.11
C TRP A 30 -23.07 -37.31 12.70
N GLY A 31 -23.53 -38.01 11.65
CA GLY A 31 -23.42 -37.52 10.27
C GLY A 31 -24.17 -36.20 10.05
N PHE A 32 -25.36 -36.07 10.64
CA PHE A 32 -26.17 -34.86 10.55
C PHE A 32 -25.61 -33.73 11.42
N VAL A 33 -25.00 -34.04 12.57
CA VAL A 33 -24.33 -33.05 13.43
C VAL A 33 -23.16 -32.41 12.69
N VAL A 34 -22.31 -33.21 12.03
CA VAL A 34 -21.17 -32.71 11.26
C VAL A 34 -21.63 -31.86 10.07
N ALA A 35 -22.63 -32.31 9.31
CA ALA A 35 -23.22 -31.54 8.22
C ALA A 35 -23.83 -30.20 8.69
N GLY A 36 -24.50 -30.21 9.83
CA GLY A 36 -25.05 -29.02 10.48
C GLY A 36 -23.98 -28.02 10.88
N VAL A 37 -22.89 -28.47 11.53
CA VAL A 37 -21.77 -27.61 11.94
C VAL A 37 -21.07 -27.01 10.71
N LEU A 38 -20.78 -27.80 9.68
CA LEU A 38 -20.15 -27.32 8.45
C LEU A 38 -21.02 -26.28 7.73
N THR A 39 -22.34 -26.49 7.70
CA THR A 39 -23.29 -25.54 7.13
C THR A 39 -23.35 -24.25 7.95
N ALA A 40 -23.37 -24.32 9.28
CA ALA A 40 -23.36 -23.15 10.16
C ALA A 40 -22.06 -22.34 10.04
N VAL A 41 -20.91 -23.01 9.97
CA VAL A 41 -19.60 -22.36 9.72
C VAL A 41 -19.60 -21.66 8.37
N ALA A 42 -20.09 -22.32 7.32
CA ALA A 42 -20.14 -21.74 5.99
C ALA A 42 -21.11 -20.55 5.88
N LEU A 43 -22.28 -20.62 6.53
CA LEU A 43 -23.21 -19.49 6.63
C LEU A 43 -22.60 -18.34 7.44
N GLY A 44 -21.89 -18.64 8.54
CA GLY A 44 -21.16 -17.65 9.32
C GLY A 44 -20.07 -16.94 8.51
N LEU A 45 -19.26 -17.70 7.77
CA LEU A 45 -18.25 -17.16 6.86
C LEU A 45 -18.88 -16.37 5.71
N GLY A 46 -19.96 -16.88 5.10
CA GLY A 46 -20.69 -16.21 4.03
C GLY A 46 -21.29 -14.87 4.48
N PHE A 47 -21.92 -14.85 5.65
CA PHE A 47 -22.43 -13.62 6.27
C PHE A 47 -21.31 -12.63 6.61
N TYR A 48 -20.19 -13.13 7.14
CA TYR A 48 -19.00 -12.30 7.41
C TYR A 48 -18.46 -11.65 6.13
N VAL A 49 -18.26 -12.43 5.06
CA VAL A 49 -17.77 -11.94 3.76
C VAL A 49 -18.77 -10.99 3.11
N TRP A 50 -20.07 -11.28 3.16
CA TRP A 50 -21.12 -10.40 2.64
C TRP A 50 -21.15 -9.06 3.38
N ARG A 51 -21.04 -9.07 4.71
CA ARG A 51 -20.96 -7.86 5.54
C ARG A 51 -19.69 -7.07 5.24
N LEU A 52 -18.55 -7.73 5.04
CA LEU A 52 -17.28 -7.09 4.71
C LEU A 52 -17.32 -6.43 3.33
N THR A 53 -17.78 -7.16 2.31
CA THR A 53 -17.85 -6.68 0.92
C THR A 53 -18.81 -5.50 0.76
N ARG A 54 -19.98 -5.50 1.41
CA ARG A 54 -20.89 -4.34 1.40
C ARG A 54 -20.26 -3.08 2.02
N LYS A 55 -19.49 -3.25 3.09
CA LYS A 55 -18.81 -2.12 3.75
C LYS A 55 -17.64 -1.57 2.94
N SER A 56 -16.82 -2.45 2.38
CA SER A 56 -15.75 -2.05 1.47
C SER A 56 -16.30 -1.38 0.21
N ALA A 57 -17.43 -1.85 -0.32
CA ALA A 57 -18.12 -1.19 -1.43
C ALA A 57 -18.58 0.23 -1.07
N ALA A 58 -19.16 0.43 0.12
CA ALA A 58 -19.58 1.76 0.58
C ALA A 58 -18.40 2.74 0.75
N LEU A 59 -17.27 2.26 1.26
CA LEU A 59 -16.04 3.07 1.35
C LEU A 59 -15.50 3.44 -0.03
N LEU A 60 -15.47 2.48 -0.95
CA LEU A 60 -15.04 2.73 -2.34
C LEU A 60 -15.97 3.70 -3.07
N ASP A 61 -17.27 3.66 -2.79
CA ASP A 61 -18.25 4.59 -3.36
C ASP A 61 -17.97 6.03 -2.89
N ILE A 62 -17.72 6.20 -1.58
CA ILE A 62 -17.33 7.49 -0.99
C ILE A 62 -16.04 8.02 -1.64
N LEU A 63 -15.04 7.16 -1.86
CA LEU A 63 -13.77 7.55 -2.49
C LEU A 63 -13.92 7.91 -3.98
N LYS A 64 -14.84 7.27 -4.71
CA LYS A 64 -15.06 7.55 -6.15
C LYS A 64 -15.65 8.93 -6.41
N ASP A 65 -16.46 9.43 -5.48
CA ASP A 65 -17.09 10.75 -5.60
C ASP A 65 -16.13 11.89 -5.23
N ALA A 66 -15.01 11.59 -4.58
CA ALA A 66 -14.05 12.56 -4.04
C ALA A 66 -13.09 13.16 -5.10
N LYS A 67 -13.62 13.63 -6.24
CA LYS A 67 -12.84 14.20 -7.36
C LYS A 67 -12.47 15.68 -7.18
N ASP A 68 -13.28 16.45 -6.46
CA ASP A 68 -13.12 17.88 -6.27
C ASP A 68 -12.90 18.24 -4.79
N PRO A 69 -12.34 19.41 -4.45
CA PRO A 69 -12.09 19.78 -3.05
C PRO A 69 -13.34 19.71 -2.15
N ALA A 70 -14.50 20.14 -2.67
CA ALA A 70 -15.76 20.08 -1.94
C ALA A 70 -16.25 18.63 -1.72
N SER A 71 -16.12 17.76 -2.73
CA SER A 71 -16.53 16.36 -2.59
C SER A 71 -15.57 15.55 -1.73
N ARG A 72 -14.27 15.89 -1.72
CA ARG A 72 -13.29 15.38 -0.74
C ARG A 72 -13.67 15.70 0.69
N LYS A 73 -14.07 16.95 0.97
CA LYS A 73 -14.52 17.34 2.31
C LYS A 73 -15.77 16.56 2.74
N ALA A 74 -16.77 16.45 1.87
CA ALA A 74 -17.97 15.66 2.15
C ALA A 74 -17.66 14.17 2.34
N ALA A 75 -16.73 13.62 1.57
CA ALA A 75 -16.26 12.24 1.73
C ALA A 75 -15.56 12.04 3.09
N LEU A 76 -14.72 12.99 3.52
CA LEU A 76 -14.08 12.95 4.83
C LEU A 76 -15.10 13.00 5.97
N GLU A 77 -16.14 13.84 5.89
CA GLU A 77 -17.20 13.90 6.89
C GLU A 77 -17.96 12.56 6.98
N ARG A 78 -18.27 11.93 5.84
CA ARG A 78 -18.90 10.59 5.81
C ARG A 78 -18.00 9.51 6.38
N LEU A 79 -16.70 9.56 6.09
CA LEU A 79 -15.71 8.63 6.63
C LEU A 79 -15.58 8.79 8.15
N GLN A 80 -15.54 10.03 8.66
CA GLN A 80 -15.52 10.31 10.09
C GLN A 80 -16.77 9.77 10.79
N ALA A 81 -17.96 10.00 10.21
CA ALA A 81 -19.22 9.50 10.76
C ALA A 81 -19.32 7.95 10.73
N ALA A 82 -18.58 7.28 9.84
CA ALA A 82 -18.59 5.82 9.69
C ALA A 82 -17.60 5.07 10.61
N GLN A 83 -16.82 5.78 11.45
CA GLN A 83 -15.88 5.16 12.40
C GLN A 83 -16.61 4.20 13.35
N THR A 84 -16.24 2.91 13.32
CA THR A 84 -16.89 1.85 14.09
C THR A 84 -15.93 0.71 14.43
N GLY A 85 -15.19 0.86 15.52
CA GLY A 85 -14.46 -0.21 16.20
C GLY A 85 -13.08 -0.55 15.64
N GLU A 86 -12.24 -1.09 16.53
CA GLU A 86 -10.76 -1.02 16.47
C GLU A 86 -10.08 -1.63 15.22
N GLY A 87 -10.69 -2.60 14.54
CA GLY A 87 -10.16 -3.18 13.29
C GLY A 87 -10.73 -2.57 11.99
N LYS A 88 -11.88 -1.90 12.07
CA LYS A 88 -12.51 -1.21 10.93
C LYS A 88 -12.05 0.24 10.82
N ASP A 89 -11.63 0.80 11.95
CA ASP A 89 -11.04 2.13 12.01
C ASP A 89 -9.73 2.19 11.20
N ALA A 90 -8.97 1.08 11.10
CA ALA A 90 -7.78 1.00 10.27
C ALA A 90 -8.05 1.21 8.77
N MET A 91 -9.06 0.53 8.22
CA MET A 91 -9.45 0.69 6.81
C MET A 91 -10.03 2.08 6.54
N ASN A 92 -10.81 2.61 7.48
CA ASN A 92 -11.35 3.97 7.41
C ASN A 92 -10.22 5.02 7.47
N ALA A 93 -9.27 4.87 8.40
CA ALA A 93 -8.11 5.72 8.53
C ALA A 93 -7.25 5.71 7.26
N LEU A 94 -7.05 4.55 6.64
CA LEU A 94 -6.38 4.45 5.34
C LEU A 94 -7.11 5.24 4.25
N ALA A 95 -8.44 5.11 4.16
CA ALA A 95 -9.25 5.87 3.21
C ALA A 95 -9.19 7.39 3.45
N GLN A 96 -9.30 7.83 4.71
CA GLN A 96 -9.16 9.24 5.10
C GLN A 96 -7.75 9.76 4.76
N ALA A 97 -6.71 8.99 5.04
CA ALA A 97 -5.34 9.35 4.73
C ALA A 97 -5.12 9.53 3.23
N GLN A 98 -5.71 8.68 2.38
CA GLN A 98 -5.63 8.84 0.92
C GLN A 98 -6.25 10.16 0.44
N LEU A 99 -7.38 10.57 1.01
CA LEU A 99 -8.01 11.85 0.68
C LEU A 99 -7.22 13.04 1.22
N LEU A 100 -6.73 12.94 2.46
CA LEU A 100 -5.96 14.00 3.12
C LEU A 100 -4.58 14.19 2.50
N ALA A 101 -3.95 13.13 1.98
CA ALA A 101 -2.59 13.17 1.43
C ALA A 101 -2.43 14.16 0.27
N GLN A 102 -3.50 14.39 -0.50
CA GLN A 102 -3.49 15.34 -1.61
C GLN A 102 -3.47 16.81 -1.16
N GLU A 103 -4.08 17.11 -0.01
CA GLU A 103 -4.23 18.48 0.51
C GLU A 103 -3.19 18.79 1.58
N ASN A 104 -3.06 17.88 2.53
CA ASN A 104 -2.23 18.04 3.70
C ASN A 104 -1.66 16.66 4.12
N PRO A 105 -0.44 16.32 3.66
CA PRO A 105 0.21 15.06 4.01
C PRO A 105 0.48 14.92 5.52
N HIS A 106 0.54 16.01 6.29
CA HIS A 106 0.68 15.92 7.75
C HIS A 106 -0.59 15.40 8.43
N LYS A 107 -1.77 15.84 7.98
CA LYS A 107 -3.04 15.31 8.49
C LYS A 107 -3.22 13.83 8.15
N ALA A 108 -2.75 13.39 6.98
CA ALA A 108 -2.75 11.98 6.61
C ALA A 108 -1.89 11.14 7.59
N ILE A 109 -0.70 11.63 7.95
CA ILE A 109 0.16 11.00 8.96
C ILE A 109 -0.56 10.89 10.30
N GLU A 110 -1.13 11.98 10.81
CA GLU A 110 -1.82 11.99 12.12
C GLU A 110 -2.95 10.97 12.19
N VAL A 111 -3.67 10.78 11.09
CA VAL A 111 -4.76 9.78 11.00
C VAL A 111 -4.21 8.37 11.04
N LEU A 112 -3.13 8.09 10.29
CA LEU A 112 -2.51 6.76 10.25
C LEU A 112 -1.79 6.39 11.56
N GLU A 113 -1.13 7.36 12.22
CA GLU A 113 -0.44 7.16 13.50
C GLU A 113 -1.38 6.76 14.64
N LYS A 114 -2.66 7.15 14.57
CA LYS A 114 -3.68 6.81 15.59
C LYS A 114 -4.21 5.38 15.50
N VAL A 115 -3.89 4.65 14.42
CA VAL A 115 -4.39 3.29 14.23
C VAL A 115 -3.64 2.31 15.11
N ASP A 116 -4.38 1.49 15.86
CA ASP A 116 -3.80 0.33 16.54
C ASP A 116 -3.51 -0.80 15.52
N LEU A 117 -2.27 -0.81 15.02
CA LEU A 117 -1.80 -1.78 14.04
C LEU A 117 -1.83 -3.23 14.55
N LYS A 118 -1.90 -3.47 15.86
CA LYS A 118 -1.97 -4.83 16.43
C LYS A 118 -3.38 -5.43 16.29
N LYS A 119 -4.40 -4.57 16.23
CA LYS A 119 -5.82 -4.96 16.09
C LYS A 119 -6.31 -4.90 14.66
N ALA A 120 -5.57 -4.22 13.78
CA ALA A 120 -5.87 -4.17 12.35
C ALA A 120 -5.63 -5.54 11.67
N PRO A 121 -6.43 -5.90 10.65
CA PRO A 121 -6.13 -7.06 9.80
C PRO A 121 -4.72 -6.94 9.21
N ALA A 122 -3.95 -8.04 9.22
CA ALA A 122 -2.51 -8.00 8.92
C ALA A 122 -2.15 -7.31 7.58
N MET A 123 -2.92 -7.57 6.52
CA MET A 123 -2.73 -6.92 5.22
C MET A 123 -2.94 -5.40 5.28
N ILE A 124 -4.00 -4.96 5.98
CA ILE A 124 -4.31 -3.53 6.18
C ILE A 124 -3.27 -2.86 7.06
N ALA A 125 -2.77 -3.56 8.08
CA ALA A 125 -1.68 -3.06 8.91
C ALA A 125 -0.42 -2.80 8.05
N ASP A 126 -0.10 -3.70 7.12
CA ASP A 126 1.05 -3.55 6.21
C ASP A 126 0.80 -2.43 5.17
N ASP A 127 -0.44 -2.26 4.67
CA ASP A 127 -0.82 -1.11 3.85
C ASP A 127 -0.57 0.21 4.60
N ILE A 128 -0.99 0.30 5.87
CA ILE A 128 -0.80 1.48 6.70
C ILE A 128 0.69 1.73 6.97
N ARG A 129 1.46 0.69 7.33
CA ARG A 129 2.91 0.81 7.53
C ARG A 129 3.59 1.33 6.27
N ALA A 130 3.27 0.79 5.09
CA ALA A 130 3.88 1.22 3.83
C ALA A 130 3.54 2.68 3.49
N ASN A 131 2.27 3.09 3.62
CA ASN A 131 1.86 4.46 3.33
C ASN A 131 2.44 5.46 4.35
N LEU A 132 2.39 5.15 5.64
CA LEU A 132 2.95 5.99 6.69
C LEU A 132 4.47 6.12 6.56
N ALA A 133 5.17 5.01 6.27
CA ALA A 133 6.61 5.03 6.00
C ALA A 133 6.93 5.88 4.77
N LEU A 134 6.14 5.80 3.69
CA LEU A 134 6.31 6.65 2.52
C LEU A 134 6.18 8.14 2.88
N PHE A 135 5.20 8.53 3.70
CA PHE A 135 5.07 9.92 4.15
C PHE A 135 6.26 10.37 5.03
N TYR A 136 6.73 9.51 5.94
CA TYR A 136 7.95 9.78 6.70
C TYR A 136 9.17 9.95 5.80
N LEU A 137 9.34 9.10 4.79
CA LEU A 137 10.41 9.21 3.82
C LEU A 137 10.34 10.53 3.03
N ALA A 138 9.14 10.96 2.62
CA ALA A 138 8.94 12.24 1.95
C ALA A 138 9.38 13.44 2.82
N GLN A 139 9.26 13.33 4.15
CA GLN A 139 9.66 14.35 5.12
C GLN A 139 11.11 14.21 5.61
N GLY A 140 11.87 13.25 5.09
CA GLY A 140 13.24 12.99 5.55
C GLY A 140 13.35 12.21 6.87
N ARG A 141 12.23 11.73 7.42
CA ARG A 141 12.14 10.94 8.66
C ARG A 141 12.48 9.46 8.42
N ALA A 142 13.68 9.20 7.87
CA ALA A 142 14.07 7.86 7.44
C ALA A 142 14.13 6.82 8.57
N ARG A 143 14.44 7.24 9.81
CA ARG A 143 14.47 6.34 10.99
C ARG A 143 13.06 5.89 11.40
N ASP A 144 12.09 6.80 11.36
CA ASP A 144 10.70 6.47 11.68
C ASP A 144 10.11 5.56 10.58
N ALA A 145 10.42 5.85 9.31
CA ALA A 145 10.04 4.99 8.20
C ALA A 145 10.67 3.59 8.32
N ARG A 146 11.90 3.52 8.82
CA ARG A 146 12.61 2.25 9.02
C ARG A 146 11.92 1.34 10.02
N ALA A 147 11.48 1.88 11.16
CA ALA A 147 10.76 1.10 12.17
C ALA A 147 9.50 0.43 11.59
N LEU A 148 8.76 1.15 10.74
CA LEU A 148 7.60 0.60 10.05
C LEU A 148 7.99 -0.41 8.97
N ALA A 149 9.01 -0.11 8.17
CA ALA A 149 9.48 -0.96 7.08
C ALA A 149 9.97 -2.34 7.55
N ASP A 150 10.60 -2.41 8.73
CA ASP A 150 11.07 -3.67 9.31
C ASP A 150 9.92 -4.64 9.67
N GLU A 151 8.70 -4.13 9.88
CA GLU A 151 7.53 -4.94 10.21
C GLU A 151 6.69 -5.34 8.97
N ILE A 152 6.95 -4.75 7.80
CA ILE A 152 6.18 -5.03 6.58
C ILE A 152 6.47 -6.45 6.08
N ARG A 153 5.41 -7.19 5.79
CA ARG A 153 5.49 -8.55 5.23
C ARG A 153 4.97 -8.63 3.81
N LEU A 154 5.90 -8.71 2.85
CA LEU A 154 5.60 -8.78 1.41
C LEU A 154 4.78 -10.01 1.00
N ASP A 155 4.91 -11.12 1.72
CA ASP A 155 4.18 -12.37 1.46
C ASP A 155 2.67 -12.26 1.70
N ARG A 156 2.24 -11.30 2.54
CA ARG A 156 0.83 -11.07 2.85
C ARG A 156 0.08 -10.26 1.78
N GLN A 157 0.80 -9.62 0.85
CA GLN A 157 0.20 -8.79 -0.19
C GLN A 157 0.05 -9.60 -1.48
N PRO A 158 -1.16 -10.05 -1.87
CA PRO A 158 -1.33 -10.84 -3.09
C PRO A 158 -1.16 -10.00 -4.36
N GLN A 159 -1.39 -8.68 -4.31
CA GLN A 159 -1.33 -7.85 -5.51
C GLN A 159 0.11 -7.47 -5.87
N PRO A 160 0.59 -7.81 -7.09
CA PRO A 160 1.98 -7.57 -7.49
C PRO A 160 2.41 -6.10 -7.41
N LYS A 161 1.56 -5.18 -7.88
CA LYS A 161 1.85 -3.73 -7.84
C LYS A 161 1.96 -3.19 -6.41
N ALA A 162 1.04 -3.58 -5.53
CA ALA A 162 1.09 -3.17 -4.12
C ALA A 162 2.32 -3.77 -3.42
N LYS A 163 2.67 -5.02 -3.74
CA LYS A 163 3.88 -5.66 -3.22
C LYS A 163 5.16 -4.95 -3.67
N ALA A 164 5.24 -4.54 -4.94
CA ALA A 164 6.34 -3.74 -5.45
C ALA A 164 6.42 -2.36 -4.79
N MET A 165 5.27 -1.73 -4.52
CA MET A 165 5.23 -0.46 -3.76
C MET A 165 5.80 -0.64 -2.35
N TYR A 166 5.42 -1.71 -1.64
CA TYR A 166 5.98 -2.01 -0.33
C TYR A 166 7.49 -2.22 -0.41
N ALA A 167 7.95 -2.98 -1.40
CA ALA A 167 9.38 -3.21 -1.63
C ALA A 167 10.14 -1.90 -1.90
N ALA A 168 9.56 -0.97 -2.66
CA ALA A 168 10.15 0.35 -2.90
C ALA A 168 10.32 1.14 -1.59
N VAL A 169 9.28 1.19 -0.77
CA VAL A 169 9.30 1.90 0.52
C VAL A 169 10.31 1.27 1.48
N MET A 170 10.31 -0.07 1.58
CA MET A 170 11.27 -0.82 2.40
C MET A 170 12.70 -0.58 1.91
N ALA A 171 12.96 -0.70 0.60
CA ALA A 171 14.28 -0.49 0.01
C ALA A 171 14.79 0.92 0.26
N GLU A 172 13.94 1.94 0.09
CA GLU A 172 14.34 3.31 0.40
C GLU A 172 14.65 3.50 1.89
N ALA A 173 13.80 3.01 2.79
CA ALA A 173 14.03 3.10 4.23
C ALA A 173 15.34 2.39 4.63
N PHE A 174 15.60 1.21 4.06
CA PHE A 174 16.81 0.43 4.30
C PHE A 174 18.05 1.14 3.79
N ALA A 175 18.04 1.60 2.53
CA ALA A 175 19.12 2.39 1.97
C ALA A 175 19.38 3.59 2.86
N ARG A 176 18.34 4.35 3.21
CA ARG A 176 18.47 5.57 3.99
C ARG A 176 18.91 5.35 5.44
N THR A 177 18.94 4.12 5.93
CA THR A 177 19.36 3.79 7.30
C THR A 177 20.59 2.88 7.38
N GLY A 178 21.32 2.69 6.29
CA GLY A 178 22.60 1.96 6.32
C GLY A 178 22.55 0.54 5.77
N LYS A 179 21.37 0.03 5.39
CA LYS A 179 21.19 -1.34 4.89
C LYS A 179 21.00 -1.39 3.38
N ALA A 180 21.93 -0.77 2.65
CA ALA A 180 21.81 -0.66 1.20
C ALA A 180 21.91 -2.02 0.48
N ASP A 181 22.55 -3.03 1.06
CA ASP A 181 22.61 -4.37 0.46
C ASP A 181 21.26 -5.09 0.53
N GLU A 182 20.54 -4.99 1.65
CA GLU A 182 19.16 -5.49 1.77
C GLU A 182 18.22 -4.74 0.82
N ALA A 183 18.38 -3.41 0.70
CA ALA A 183 17.63 -2.59 -0.25
C ALA A 183 17.85 -3.04 -1.70
N MET A 184 19.10 -3.36 -2.08
CA MET A 184 19.40 -3.82 -3.43
C MET A 184 18.77 -5.17 -3.73
N LYS A 185 18.79 -6.12 -2.80
CA LYS A 185 18.13 -7.42 -2.97
C LYS A 185 16.62 -7.26 -3.24
N LEU A 186 15.97 -6.32 -2.55
CA LEU A 186 14.58 -5.97 -2.82
C LEU A 186 14.42 -5.40 -4.23
N LEU A 187 15.29 -4.51 -4.68
CA LEU A 187 15.21 -3.88 -6.00
C LEU A 187 15.63 -4.82 -7.16
N GLU A 188 16.39 -5.88 -6.88
CA GLU A 188 16.66 -6.96 -7.83
C GLU A 188 15.43 -7.86 -8.00
N THR A 189 14.69 -8.10 -6.91
CA THR A 189 13.44 -8.88 -6.93
C THR A 189 12.29 -8.08 -7.55
N TYR A 190 12.18 -6.81 -7.21
CA TYR A 190 11.16 -5.88 -7.70
C TYR A 190 11.85 -4.81 -8.54
N SER A 191 12.21 -5.17 -9.76
CA SER A 191 12.96 -4.30 -10.65
C SER A 191 12.18 -3.02 -10.99
N PRO A 192 12.78 -1.83 -10.84
CA PRO A 192 12.18 -0.58 -11.34
C PRO A 192 12.04 -0.55 -12.86
N ASP A 193 12.79 -1.39 -13.60
CA ASP A 193 12.76 -1.42 -15.06
C ASP A 193 11.64 -2.35 -15.59
N ASP A 194 10.88 -3.03 -14.71
CA ASP A 194 9.75 -3.86 -15.09
C ASP A 194 8.50 -3.00 -15.38
N PRO A 195 8.03 -2.93 -16.64
CA PRO A 195 6.92 -2.08 -17.04
C PRO A 195 5.59 -2.49 -16.39
N SER A 196 5.46 -3.73 -15.90
CA SER A 196 4.22 -4.23 -15.27
C SER A 196 3.86 -3.47 -13.99
N TYR A 197 4.83 -2.81 -13.36
CA TYR A 197 4.62 -2.02 -12.15
C TYR A 197 4.04 -0.62 -12.42
N GLY A 198 4.03 -0.14 -13.67
CA GLY A 198 3.46 1.16 -14.04
C GLY A 198 4.00 2.31 -13.19
N GLU A 199 3.13 3.13 -12.62
CA GLU A 199 3.50 4.30 -11.80
C GLU A 199 4.35 3.95 -10.56
N VAL A 200 4.26 2.72 -10.05
CA VAL A 200 5.08 2.27 -8.91
C VAL A 200 6.58 2.26 -9.25
N ARG A 201 6.93 2.19 -10.54
CA ARG A 201 8.32 2.30 -11.00
C ARG A 201 8.98 3.59 -10.56
N ILE A 202 8.24 4.70 -10.46
CA ILE A 202 8.78 5.98 -9.99
C ILE A 202 9.32 5.84 -8.56
N LEU A 203 8.57 5.16 -7.69
CA LEU A 203 9.01 4.87 -6.31
C LEU A 203 10.19 3.92 -6.27
N LEU A 204 10.21 2.87 -7.10
CA LEU A 204 11.32 1.92 -7.19
C LEU A 204 12.60 2.59 -7.70
N HIS A 205 12.51 3.43 -8.74
CA HIS A 205 13.64 4.21 -9.24
C HIS A 205 14.17 5.17 -8.17
N ARG A 206 13.27 5.86 -7.45
CA ARG A 206 13.65 6.74 -6.33
C ARG A 206 14.39 5.95 -5.23
N ALA A 207 13.89 4.78 -4.84
CA ALA A 207 14.56 3.89 -3.90
C ALA A 207 15.93 3.42 -4.41
N ARG A 208 16.04 3.10 -5.72
CA ARG A 208 17.29 2.72 -6.38
C ARG A 208 18.33 3.84 -6.36
N VAL A 209 17.93 5.10 -6.51
CA VAL A 209 18.85 6.25 -6.36
C VAL A 209 19.53 6.24 -4.98
N TYR A 210 18.75 6.18 -3.90
CA TYR A 210 19.32 6.13 -2.54
C TYR A 210 20.21 4.91 -2.33
N THR A 211 19.76 3.75 -2.80
CA THR A 211 20.49 2.48 -2.67
C THR A 211 21.83 2.52 -3.41
N CYS A 212 21.83 2.94 -4.66
CA CYS A 212 23.03 3.00 -5.50
C CYS A 212 24.01 4.07 -5.04
N VAL A 213 23.55 5.24 -4.57
CA VAL A 213 24.44 6.25 -3.97
C VAL A 213 25.15 5.67 -2.75
N GLN A 214 24.42 4.99 -1.87
CA GLN A 214 25.00 4.40 -0.67
C GLN A 214 25.99 3.28 -0.97
N GLN A 215 25.75 2.49 -2.02
CA GLN A 215 26.69 1.47 -2.50
C GLN A 215 27.83 2.04 -3.37
N LYS A 216 27.95 3.36 -3.51
CA LYS A 216 28.92 4.03 -4.41
C LYS A 216 28.78 3.64 -5.89
N LYS A 217 27.63 3.07 -6.28
CA LYS A 217 27.27 2.69 -7.67
C LYS A 217 26.66 3.87 -8.42
N ARG A 218 27.42 4.98 -8.53
CA ARG A 218 26.92 6.26 -9.08
C ARG A 218 26.31 6.12 -10.47
N GLY A 219 26.87 5.31 -11.36
CA GLY A 219 26.32 5.12 -12.71
C GLY A 219 24.90 4.56 -12.74
N LEU A 220 24.57 3.63 -11.84
CA LEU A 220 23.20 3.10 -11.73
C LEU A 220 22.23 4.10 -11.08
N ALA A 221 22.73 4.92 -10.14
CA ALA A 221 21.95 6.02 -9.59
C ALA A 221 21.64 7.06 -10.68
N THR A 222 22.62 7.42 -11.52
CA THR A 222 22.44 8.34 -12.66
C THR A 222 21.39 7.82 -13.63
N LYS A 223 21.48 6.55 -14.07
CA LYS A 223 20.47 5.94 -14.95
C LYS A 223 19.06 6.01 -14.38
N SER A 224 18.92 5.80 -13.07
CA SER A 224 17.62 5.91 -12.40
C SER A 224 17.10 7.34 -12.36
N LEU A 225 17.99 8.31 -12.14
CA LEU A 225 17.65 9.72 -12.18
C LEU A 225 17.27 10.18 -13.59
N GLU A 226 17.94 9.68 -14.63
CA GLU A 226 17.59 9.98 -16.04
C GLU A 226 16.17 9.52 -16.36
N VAL A 227 15.82 8.28 -15.99
CA VAL A 227 14.44 7.79 -16.14
C VAL A 227 13.45 8.67 -15.35
N LEU A 228 13.79 9.03 -14.10
CA LEU A 228 12.93 9.91 -13.30
C LEU A 228 12.82 11.32 -13.87
N VAL A 229 13.85 11.85 -14.55
CA VAL A 229 13.75 13.18 -15.18
C VAL A 229 12.73 13.17 -16.31
N GLU A 230 12.65 12.08 -17.07
CA GLU A 230 11.69 11.96 -18.17
C GLU A 230 10.27 11.63 -17.69
N GLU A 231 10.13 10.73 -16.71
CA GLU A 231 8.81 10.25 -16.26
C GLU A 231 8.21 11.09 -15.11
N ALA A 232 9.04 11.66 -14.23
CA ALA A 232 8.62 12.35 -13.00
C ALA A 232 9.61 13.46 -12.58
N PRO A 233 9.81 14.51 -13.39
CA PRO A 233 10.83 15.55 -13.17
C PRO A 233 10.71 16.28 -11.83
N GLU A 234 9.51 16.35 -11.27
CA GLU A 234 9.24 16.89 -9.94
C GLU A 234 9.93 16.09 -8.82
N VAL A 235 10.04 14.77 -8.96
CA VAL A 235 10.74 13.91 -8.00
C VAL A 235 12.23 14.24 -8.02
N VAL A 236 12.82 14.40 -9.21
CA VAL A 236 14.24 14.75 -9.34
C VAL A 236 14.51 16.17 -8.84
N THR A 237 13.57 17.09 -9.08
CA THR A 237 13.63 18.45 -8.53
C THR A 237 13.61 18.43 -7.00
N GLN A 238 12.73 17.63 -6.40
CA GLN A 238 12.70 17.46 -4.94
C GLN A 238 14.03 16.88 -4.41
N LEU A 239 14.58 15.87 -5.08
CA LEU A 239 15.88 15.28 -4.73
C LEU A 239 17.03 16.29 -4.88
N ALA A 240 16.97 17.20 -5.85
CA ALA A 240 18.00 18.20 -6.08
C ALA A 240 17.99 19.33 -5.04
N PHE A 241 16.83 19.77 -4.58
CA PHE A 241 16.71 21.02 -3.81
C PHE A 241 16.16 20.88 -2.39
N ALA A 242 15.40 19.82 -2.09
CA ALA A 242 14.83 19.60 -0.76
C ALA A 242 15.52 18.45 0.01
N GLU A 243 16.24 17.55 -0.67
CA GLU A 243 16.95 16.47 -0.01
C GLU A 243 18.17 16.99 0.77
N LYS A 244 18.30 16.52 2.01
CA LYS A 244 19.38 16.93 2.93
C LYS A 244 20.69 16.15 2.68
N ARG A 245 20.63 15.03 1.97
CA ARG A 245 21.81 14.23 1.62
C ARG A 245 22.59 14.88 0.47
N PRO A 246 23.83 15.36 0.72
CA PRO A 246 24.56 16.15 -0.26
C PRO A 246 24.90 15.36 -1.53
N GLU A 247 25.20 14.06 -1.41
CA GLU A 247 25.55 13.25 -2.57
C GLU A 247 24.38 13.01 -3.53
N VAL A 248 23.19 12.73 -2.98
CA VAL A 248 21.96 12.55 -3.76
C VAL A 248 21.58 13.87 -4.43
N ALA A 249 21.58 14.97 -3.66
CA ALA A 249 21.25 16.29 -4.17
C ALA A 249 22.21 16.76 -5.27
N LYS A 250 23.52 16.54 -5.10
CA LYS A 250 24.53 16.86 -6.12
C LYS A 250 24.31 16.08 -7.40
N LEU A 251 24.04 14.78 -7.29
CA LEU A 251 23.79 13.94 -8.46
C LEU A 251 22.50 14.33 -9.19
N ALA A 252 21.41 14.58 -8.46
CA ALA A 252 20.15 15.04 -9.04
C ALA A 252 20.30 16.37 -9.78
N LYS A 253 21.04 17.35 -9.22
CA LYS A 253 21.35 18.61 -9.91
C LYS A 253 22.14 18.41 -11.20
N GLN A 254 23.11 17.49 -11.20
CA GLN A 254 23.89 17.18 -12.39
C GLN A 254 23.01 16.61 -13.50
N VAL A 255 22.13 15.66 -13.18
CA VAL A 255 21.22 15.05 -14.16
C VAL A 255 20.19 16.06 -14.69
N LEU A 256 19.60 16.89 -13.83
CA LEU A 256 18.71 17.98 -14.26
C LEU A 256 19.40 18.97 -15.19
N GLY A 257 20.65 19.32 -14.88
CA GLY A 257 21.46 20.21 -15.71
C GLY A 257 21.75 19.61 -17.08
N ALA A 258 22.18 18.35 -17.12
CA ALA A 258 22.46 17.62 -18.36
C ALA A 258 21.20 17.48 -19.25
N ALA A 259 20.03 17.29 -18.64
CA ALA A 259 18.76 17.18 -19.34
C ALA A 259 18.16 18.55 -19.75
N GLY A 260 18.78 19.68 -19.39
CA GLY A 260 18.23 21.01 -19.64
C GLY A 260 16.92 21.30 -18.87
N ARG A 261 16.63 20.54 -17.81
CA ARG A 261 15.40 20.63 -16.99
C ARG A 261 15.59 21.37 -15.67
N MET A 262 16.72 22.07 -15.50
CA MET A 262 16.97 22.86 -14.29
C MET A 262 15.88 23.93 -14.09
N PRO A 263 15.24 24.00 -12.91
CA PRO A 263 14.28 25.05 -12.61
C PRO A 263 14.95 26.42 -12.73
N LYS A 264 14.33 27.34 -13.46
CA LYS A 264 14.80 28.74 -13.51
C LYS A 264 14.68 29.35 -12.11
N PRO A 265 15.69 30.06 -11.60
CA PRO A 265 15.59 30.74 -10.31
C PRO A 265 14.40 31.69 -10.34
N LYS A 266 13.43 31.48 -9.46
CA LYS A 266 12.34 32.45 -9.24
C LYS A 266 12.95 33.65 -8.53
N PHE A 267 13.32 34.70 -9.28
CA PHE A 267 13.60 36.00 -8.70
C PHE A 267 12.34 36.48 -7.97
N ARG A 268 12.41 36.62 -6.65
CA ARG A 268 11.44 37.43 -5.90
C ARG A 268 12.00 38.85 -5.88
N PRO A 269 11.40 39.83 -6.57
CA PRO A 269 11.67 41.22 -6.26
C PRO A 269 11.25 41.46 -4.80
N HIS A 270 12.15 42.08 -4.04
CA HIS A 270 11.93 42.51 -2.67
C HIS A 270 10.88 43.61 -2.58
#